data_AF-A0A0D2L9K0-F1
#
_entry.id   AF-A0A0D2L9K0-F1
#
_cell.length_a   1.000
_cell.length_b   1.000
_cell.length_c   1.000
_cell.angle_alpha   90.00
_cell.angle_beta   90.00
_cell.angle_gamma   90.00
#
_symmetry.space_group_name_H-M   'P 1'
#
loop_
_entity.id
_entity.type
_entity.pdbx_description
1 polymer ?
#
loop_
_entity_poly.entity_id
_entity_poly.type
_entity_poly.pdbx_seq_one_letter_code
_entity_poly.pdbx_strand_id
1 'polypeptide(L)' 'MAKPQLSLEARRIRLIIVSLPILVASSFVLYKRLYLGEEQRTLPKTLNRENSGTRLIDEEKPDAPTRVG' A
#
# COMPACT_ATOMS: atom_id res chain seq x y z
N MET A 1 15.84 17.52 -17.62
CA MET A 1 16.53 17.72 -16.33
C MET A 1 17.21 16.41 -15.93
N ALA A 2 18.52 16.39 -15.71
CA ALA A 2 19.25 15.17 -15.36
C ALA A 2 18.90 14.73 -13.94
N LYS A 3 18.49 13.47 -13.75
CA LYS A 3 18.17 12.90 -12.43
C LYS A 3 19.50 12.69 -11.69
N PRO A 4 19.70 13.26 -10.48
CA PRO A 4 20.95 13.03 -9.75
C PRO A 4 21.08 11.55 -9.41
N GLN A 5 22.17 10.94 -9.88
CA GLN A 5 22.47 9.53 -9.68
C GLN A 5 22.97 9.35 -8.25
N LEU A 6 22.20 8.63 -7.43
CA LEU A 6 22.59 8.31 -6.05
C LEU A 6 23.77 7.32 -6.05
N SER A 7 24.74 7.52 -5.16
CA SER A 7 25.80 6.54 -4.93
C SER A 7 25.21 5.20 -4.42
N LEU A 8 25.95 4.10 -4.59
CA LEU A 8 25.50 2.77 -4.17
C LEU A 8 25.11 2.73 -2.68
N GLU A 9 25.90 3.39 -1.84
CA GLU A 9 25.64 3.51 -0.40
C GLU A 9 24.36 4.30 -0.11
N ALA A 10 24.14 5.41 -0.81
CA ALA A 10 22.91 6.18 -0.67
C ALA A 10 21.66 5.38 -1.09
N ARG A 11 21.79 4.51 -2.10
CA ARG A 11 20.71 3.61 -2.52
C ARG A 11 20.39 2.54 -1.47
N ARG A 12 21.41 1.99 -0.81
CA ARG A 12 21.25 1.04 0.31
C ARG A 12 20.58 1.69 1.51
N ILE A 13 21.05 2.87 1.92
CA ILE A 13 20.45 3.63 3.02
C ILE A 13 18.98 3.94 2.74
N ARG A 14 18.66 4.38 1.51
CA ARG A 14 17.28 4.61 1.11
C ARG A 14 16.42 3.36 1.22
N LEU A 15 16.96 2.19 0.85
CA LEU A 15 16.25 0.93 0.99
C LEU A 15 15.99 0.59 2.46
N ILE A 16 17.00 0.74 3.32
CA ILE A 16 16.87 0.51 4.76
C ILE A 16 15.81 1.44 5.36
N ILE A 17 15.85 2.74 5.04
CA ILE A 17 14.87 3.72 5.55
C ILE A 17 13.44 3.34 5.16
N VAL A 18 13.24 2.73 3.99
CA VAL A 18 11.91 2.33 3.51
C VAL A 18 11.49 0.97 4.05
N SER A 19 12.39 -0.01 4.14
CA SER A 19 12.05 -1.38 4.55
C SER A 19 11.97 -1.56 6.07
N LEU A 20 12.78 -0.82 6.83
CA LEU A 20 12.88 -0.96 8.27
C LEU A 20 11.57 -0.66 9.00
N PRO A 21 10.79 0.40 8.65
CA PRO A 21 9.49 0.65 9.27
C PRO A 21 8.49 -0.48 9.04
N ILE A 22 8.48 -1.07 7.84
CA ILE A 22 7.60 -2.20 7.50
C ILE A 22 7.93 -3.41 8.37
N LEU A 23 9.23 -3.70 8.51
CA LEU A 23 9.72 -4.80 9.33
C LEU A 23 9.41 -4.61 10.82
N VAL A 24 9.56 -3.39 11.33
CA VAL A 24 9.23 -3.06 12.73
C VAL A 24 7.74 -3.22 12.97
N ALA A 25 6.89 -2.69 12.09
CA ALA A 25 5.44 -2.79 12.21
C ALA A 25 4.96 -4.25 12.17
N SER A 26 5.46 -5.05 11.22
CA SER A 26 5.07 -6.46 11.11
C SER A 26 5.52 -7.27 12.32
N SER A 27 6.76 -7.07 12.79
CA SER A 27 7.29 -7.74 13.98
C SER A 27 6.50 -7.37 15.23
N PHE A 28 6.10 -6.10 15.38
CA PHE A 28 5.29 -5.63 16.50
C PHE A 28 3.88 -6.26 16.51
N VAL A 29 3.24 -6.35 15.35
CA VAL A 29 1.93 -7.01 15.22
C VAL A 29 2.04 -8.49 15.56
N LEU A 30 3.07 -9.17 15.06
CA LEU A 30 3.34 -10.57 15.38
C LEU A 30 3.60 -10.76 16.88
N TYR A 31 4.38 -9.87 17.51
CA TYR A 31 4.61 -9.90 18.96
C TYR A 31 3.30 -9.80 19.75
N LYS A 32 2.43 -8.86 19.39
CA LYS A 32 1.10 -8.73 20.01
C LYS A 32 0.24 -9.98 19.86
N ARG A 33 0.27 -10.63 18.69
CA ARG A 33 -0.55 -11.82 18.42
C ARG A 33 0.02 -13.09 19.06
N LEU A 34 1.32 -13.33 18.88
CA LEU A 34 1.96 -14.59 19.29
C LEU A 34 2.34 -14.60 20.77
N TYR A 35 2.76 -13.47 21.32
CA TYR A 35 3.23 -13.41 22.71
C TYR A 35 2.16 -12.87 23.65
N LEU A 36 1.44 -11.81 23.26
CA LEU A 36 0.39 -11.22 24.11
C LEU A 36 -0.97 -11.88 23.92
N GLY A 37 -1.16 -12.68 22.86
CA GLY A 37 -2.45 -13.29 22.54
C GLY A 37 -3.53 -12.28 22.15
N GLU A 38 -3.17 -11.06 21.75
CA GLU A 38 -4.15 -10.06 21.31
C GLU A 38 -4.86 -10.56 20.04
N GLU A 39 -6.19 -10.66 20.09
CA GLU A 39 -6.99 -11.03 18.92
C GLU A 39 -6.87 -10.00 17.79
N GLN A 40 -7.01 -10.45 16.54
CA GLN A 40 -7.09 -9.54 15.40
C GLN A 40 -8.30 -8.63 15.55
N ARG A 41 -8.05 -7.32 15.74
CA ARG A 41 -9.12 -6.32 15.73
C ARG A 41 -9.85 -6.40 14.39
N THR A 42 -11.13 -6.75 14.44
CA THR A 42 -12.02 -6.66 13.29
C THR A 42 -12.34 -5.19 13.06
N LEU A 43 -12.15 -4.73 11.82
CA LEU A 43 -12.59 -3.38 11.46
C LEU A 43 -14.11 -3.32 11.66
N PRO A 44 -14.64 -2.26 12.31
CA PRO A 44 -16.09 -2.15 12.50
C PRO A 44 -16.76 -2.16 11.13
N LYS A 45 -17.87 -2.89 11.00
CA LYS A 45 -18.57 -3.11 9.71
C LYS A 45 -18.96 -1.82 8.99
N THR A 46 -19.05 -0.71 9.72
CA THR A 46 -19.33 0.63 9.18
C THR A 46 -18.20 1.14 8.27
N LEU A 47 -16.93 0.87 8.59
CA LEU A 47 -15.74 1.20 7.79
C LEU A 47 -15.67 0.40 6.47
N ASN A 48 -16.33 -0.76 6.40
CA ASN A 48 -16.42 -1.56 5.18
C ASN A 48 -17.38 -0.93 4.14
N ARG A 49 -18.50 -0.34 4.58
CA ARG A 49 -19.52 0.21 3.66
C ARG A 49 -19.06 1.51 2.97
N GLU A 50 -18.29 2.34 3.66
CA GLU A 50 -17.76 3.60 3.14
C GLU A 50 -16.58 3.42 2.16
N ASN A 51 -15.77 2.36 2.31
CA ASN A 51 -14.64 2.08 1.43
C ASN A 51 -14.96 1.08 0.29
N SER A 52 -16.18 0.55 0.22
CA SER A 52 -16.61 -0.38 -0.84
C SER A 52 -16.75 0.28 -2.23
N GLY A 53 -16.80 1.62 -2.29
CA GLY A 53 -17.02 2.39 -3.53
C GLY A 53 -15.73 2.81 -4.25
N THR A 54 -14.58 2.77 -3.60
CA THR A 54 -13.30 3.16 -4.19
C THR A 54 -12.63 1.96 -4.85
N ARG A 55 -13.17 1.52 -5.99
CA ARG A 55 -12.38 0.75 -6.96
C ARG A 55 -11.30 1.69 -7.49
N LEU A 56 -10.09 1.58 -6.92
CA LEU A 56 -8.91 2.36 -7.29
C LEU A 56 -8.36 1.95 -8.67
N ILE A 57 -9.17 2.06 -9.72
CA ILE A 57 -8.78 2.05 -11.14
C ILE A 57 -10.08 2.22 -11.93
N ASP A 58 -10.47 3.46 -12.18
CA ASP A 58 -11.29 3.76 -13.35
C ASP A 58 -10.43 3.40 -14.57
N GLU A 59 -10.66 2.23 -15.16
CA GLU A 59 -10.10 1.90 -16.47
C GLU A 59 -10.65 2.92 -17.47
N GLU A 60 -9.83 3.89 -17.84
CA GLU A 60 -10.03 4.76 -19.00
C GLU A 60 -10.13 3.87 -20.24
N LYS A 61 -11.36 3.49 -20.59
CA LYS A 61 -11.67 2.82 -21.85
C LYS A 61 -11.68 3.90 -22.95
N PRO A 62 -10.75 3.87 -23.92
CA PRO A 62 -10.74 4.86 -24.98
C PRO A 62 -11.95 4.64 -25.90
N ASP A 63 -12.67 5.72 -26.15
CA ASP A 63 -13.87 5.78 -26.99
C ASP A 63 -13.63 5.15 -28.38
N ALA A 64 -14.44 4.14 -28.72
CA ALA A 64 -14.53 3.61 -30.07
C ALA A 64 -15.59 4.40 -30.86
N PRO A 65 -15.38 4.70 -32.15
CA PRO A 65 -16.16 5.68 -32.88
C PRO A 65 -17.57 5.17 -33.23
N THR A 66 -18.58 5.99 -32.93
CA THR A 66 -19.97 5.77 -33.34
C THR A 66 -20.10 5.88 -34.86
N ARG A 67 -20.37 4.74 -35.53
CA ARG A 67 -20.95 4.73 -36.88
C ARG A 67 -22.46 4.90 -36.77
N VAL A 68 -22.98 6.01 -37.29
CA VAL A 68 -24.42 6.24 -37.48
C VAL A 68 -24.73 5.96 -38.95
N GLY A 69 -25.69 5.06 -39.18
CA GLY A 69 -26.27 4.76 -40.49
C GLY A 69 -27.43 5.66 -40.85
#